data_AF-A0A2G6KFJ5-F1
#
_entry.id   AF-A0A2G6KFJ5-F1
#
_cell.length_a   1.000
_cell.length_b   1.000
_cell.length_c   1.000
_cell.angle_alpha   90.00
_cell.angle_beta   90.00
_cell.angle_gamma   90.00
#
_symmetry.space_group_name_H-M   'P 1'
#
loop_
_entity.id
_entity.type
_entity.pdbx_description
1 polymer ?
#
loop_
_entity_poly.entity_id
_entity_poly.type
_entity_poly.pdbx_seq_one_letter_code
_entity_poly.pdbx_strand_id
1 'polypeptide(L)'
;MKKGLVAIVAGLVVLTGCVNTPPSATEVANEIIDSLDESDQVKDCMRLKVAGFGNLDDAAAKADDGDPEAQKVIDAFEAALAQCKNG
;
A
#
# COMPACT_ATOMS: atom_id res chain seq x y z
N MET A 1 -37.94 -31.48 -1.91
CA MET A 1 -37.79 -30.06 -1.54
C MET A 1 -36.54 -29.52 -2.22
N LYS A 2 -36.70 -28.39 -2.93
CA LYS A 2 -35.72 -27.33 -3.28
C LYS A 2 -34.31 -27.76 -3.73
N LYS A 3 -34.01 -27.60 -5.03
CA LYS A 3 -33.19 -26.48 -5.61
C LYS A 3 -31.76 -26.52 -5.07
N GLY A 4 -30.73 -26.93 -5.80
CA GLY A 4 -30.41 -26.53 -7.17
C GLY A 4 -29.37 -25.39 -7.14
N LEU A 5 -28.54 -25.37 -8.19
CA LEU A 5 -27.56 -24.35 -8.58
C LEU A 5 -26.15 -24.54 -7.98
N VAL A 6 -25.29 -25.30 -8.66
CA VAL A 6 -24.50 -24.92 -9.85
C VAL A 6 -23.21 -24.22 -9.42
N ALA A 7 -22.13 -24.99 -9.54
CA ALA A 7 -20.77 -24.50 -9.59
C ALA A 7 -20.65 -23.41 -10.67
N ILE A 8 -20.49 -22.17 -10.24
CA ILE A 8 -20.01 -21.09 -11.09
C ILE A 8 -18.49 -21.08 -10.93
N VAL A 9 -17.83 -22.05 -11.56
CA VAL A 9 -16.39 -22.07 -11.81
C VAL A 9 -16.21 -21.99 -13.32
N ALA A 10 -16.51 -20.84 -13.91
CA ALA A 10 -16.15 -20.48 -15.28
C ALA A 10 -16.65 -19.06 -15.54
N GLY A 11 -15.78 -18.08 -15.41
CA GLY A 11 -16.15 -16.68 -15.65
C GLY A 11 -15.28 -15.65 -14.96
N LEU A 12 -14.10 -16.01 -14.42
CA LEU A 12 -13.03 -15.03 -14.31
C LEU A 12 -12.59 -14.75 -15.74
N VAL A 13 -13.18 -13.69 -16.28
CA VAL A 13 -12.70 -12.98 -17.45
C VAL A 13 -11.20 -12.78 -17.23
N VAL A 14 -10.46 -13.52 -18.03
CA VAL A 14 -9.04 -13.36 -18.23
C VAL A 14 -8.85 -11.98 -18.86
N LEU A 15 -8.77 -10.94 -18.04
CA LEU A 15 -8.15 -9.66 -18.40
C LEU A 15 -6.63 -9.89 -18.34
N THR A 16 -6.14 -10.72 -19.24
CA THR A 16 -4.73 -10.74 -19.65
C THR A 16 -4.46 -9.44 -20.39
N GLY A 17 -4.04 -8.43 -19.64
CA GLY A 17 -3.78 -7.11 -20.20
C GLY A 17 -3.31 -6.12 -19.15
N CYS A 18 -2.28 -6.47 -18.39
CA CYS A 18 -1.22 -5.58 -17.86
C CYS A 18 -0.23 -6.49 -17.12
N VAL A 19 1.07 -6.29 -17.33
CA VAL A 19 2.13 -6.94 -16.55
C VAL A 19 1.81 -6.84 -15.06
N ASN A 20 1.53 -7.96 -14.41
CA ASN A 20 1.02 -8.05 -13.04
C ASN A 20 2.15 -7.87 -12.00
N THR A 21 3.11 -6.98 -12.29
CA THR A 21 4.08 -6.55 -11.29
C THR A 21 3.28 -5.83 -10.20
N PRO A 22 3.34 -6.29 -8.95
CA PRO A 22 2.70 -5.56 -7.86
C PRO A 22 3.22 -4.11 -7.89
N PRO A 23 2.35 -3.11 -7.68
CA PRO A 23 2.78 -1.73 -7.58
C PRO A 23 3.85 -1.62 -6.49
N SER A 24 4.84 -0.75 -6.69
CA SER A 24 5.86 -0.52 -5.67
C SER A 24 5.21 -0.02 -4.37
N ALA A 25 5.83 -0.30 -3.23
CA ALA A 25 5.36 0.20 -1.94
C ALA A 25 5.24 1.75 -1.94
N THR A 26 6.08 2.43 -2.71
CA THR A 26 5.98 3.89 -2.92
C THR A 26 4.73 4.29 -3.71
N GLU A 27 4.37 3.57 -4.78
CA GLU A 27 3.12 3.82 -5.53
C GLU A 27 1.89 3.59 -4.66
N VAL A 28 1.85 2.47 -3.93
CA VAL A 28 0.75 2.16 -3.00
C VAL A 28 0.63 3.22 -1.91
N ALA A 29 1.75 3.66 -1.33
CA ALA A 29 1.75 4.71 -0.32
C ALA A 29 1.20 6.04 -0.87
N ASN A 30 1.55 6.42 -2.10
CA ASN A 30 1.02 7.62 -2.73
C ASN A 30 -0.49 7.51 -3.01
N GLU A 31 -0.97 6.36 -3.49
CA GLU A 31 -2.41 6.13 -3.68
C GLU A 31 -3.20 6.20 -2.36
N ILE A 32 -2.64 5.64 -1.28
CA ILE A 32 -3.23 5.75 0.06
C ILE A 32 -3.31 7.22 0.46
N ILE A 33 -2.22 7.99 0.33
CA ILE A 33 -2.18 9.43 0.65
C ILE A 33 -3.24 10.20 -0.13
N ASP A 34 -3.41 9.92 -1.43
CA ASP A 34 -4.44 10.54 -2.26
C ASP A 34 -5.85 10.27 -1.76
N SER A 35 -6.10 9.05 -1.25
CA SER A 35 -7.39 8.64 -0.70
C SER A 35 -7.72 9.23 0.69
N LEU A 36 -6.73 9.79 1.40
CA LEU A 36 -6.95 10.37 2.72
C LEU A 36 -7.83 11.62 2.64
N ASP A 37 -8.71 11.83 3.61
CA ASP A 37 -9.48 13.07 3.78
C ASP A 37 -8.67 14.11 4.55
N GLU A 38 -7.57 14.55 3.94
CA GLU A 38 -6.61 15.49 4.50
C GLU A 38 -6.37 16.65 3.52
N SER A 39 -5.95 17.80 4.05
CA SER A 39 -5.58 18.96 3.22
C SER A 39 -4.44 18.63 2.25
N ASP A 40 -4.45 19.25 1.07
CA ASP A 40 -3.38 19.06 0.07
C ASP A 40 -1.98 19.33 0.64
N GLN A 41 -1.85 20.29 1.54
CA GLN A 41 -0.59 20.57 2.26
C GLN A 41 -0.08 19.38 3.09
N VAL A 42 -0.99 18.66 3.76
CA VAL A 42 -0.65 17.47 4.56
C VAL A 42 -0.27 16.33 3.62
N LYS A 43 -1.03 16.14 2.54
CA LYS A 43 -0.75 15.12 1.51
C LYS A 43 0.60 15.36 0.84
N ASP A 44 0.94 16.59 0.52
CA ASP A 44 2.22 16.95 -0.09
C ASP A 44 3.38 16.73 0.87
N CYS A 45 3.21 17.04 2.16
CA CYS A 45 4.20 16.69 3.17
C CYS A 45 4.41 15.16 3.23
N MET A 46 3.32 14.37 3.22
CA MET A 46 3.39 12.92 3.23
C MET A 46 4.14 12.37 2.01
N ARG A 47 3.84 12.86 0.80
CA ARG A 47 4.53 12.48 -0.44
C ARG A 47 6.03 12.76 -0.39
N LEU A 48 6.44 13.88 0.18
CA LEU A 48 7.85 14.21 0.38
C LEU A 48 8.54 13.22 1.32
N LYS A 49 7.85 12.76 2.38
CA LYS A 49 8.37 11.73 3.28
C LYS A 49 8.47 10.37 2.57
N VAL A 50 7.47 9.99 1.77
CA VAL A 50 7.51 8.75 0.96
C VAL A 50 8.69 8.75 -0.01
N ALA A 51 8.89 9.84 -0.76
CA ALA A 51 10.00 9.97 -1.69
C ALA A 51 11.38 9.92 -1.01
N GLY A 52 11.47 10.39 0.25
CA GLY A 52 12.71 10.44 1.02
C GLY A 52 13.09 9.15 1.75
N PHE A 53 12.20 8.15 1.82
CA PHE A 53 12.37 7.01 2.72
C PHE A 53 13.23 5.86 2.15
N GLY A 54 13.44 5.81 0.83
CA GLY A 54 14.24 4.76 0.17
C GLY A 54 13.42 3.53 -0.22
N ASN A 55 14.04 2.33 -0.18
CA ASN A 55 13.42 1.06 -0.62
C ASN A 55 12.35 0.57 0.37
N LEU A 56 11.16 1.18 0.31
CA LEU A 56 9.99 0.75 1.06
C LEU A 56 9.56 -0.68 0.71
N ASP A 57 9.79 -1.11 -0.54
CA ASP A 57 9.48 -2.49 -0.98
C ASP A 57 10.24 -3.56 -0.20
N ASP A 58 11.55 -3.35 0.03
CA ASP A 58 12.39 -4.28 0.79
C ASP A 58 12.02 -4.29 2.28
N ALA A 59 11.73 -3.11 2.85
CA ALA A 59 11.28 -3.00 4.23
C ALA A 59 9.90 -3.65 4.43
N ALA A 60 8.95 -3.45 3.50
CA ALA A 60 7.63 -4.05 3.57
C ALA A 60 7.69 -5.58 3.42
N ALA A 61 8.49 -6.09 2.49
CA ALA A 61 8.68 -7.53 2.31
C ALA A 61 9.28 -8.18 3.57
N LYS A 62 10.35 -7.61 4.12
CA LYS A 62 10.99 -8.13 5.34
C LYS A 62 10.07 -8.04 6.57
N ALA A 63 9.26 -6.97 6.66
CA ALA A 63 8.29 -6.83 7.74
C ALA A 63 7.19 -7.90 7.66
N ASP A 64 6.74 -8.27 6.45
CA ASP A 64 5.79 -9.37 6.19
C ASP A 64 6.38 -10.74 6.57
N ASP A 65 7.67 -10.96 6.28
CA ASP A 65 8.44 -12.12 6.74
C ASP A 65 8.69 -12.16 8.26
N GLY A 66 8.27 -11.11 8.99
CA GLY A 66 8.37 -11.03 10.45
C GLY A 66 9.71 -10.50 10.96
N ASP A 67 10.50 -9.82 10.13
CA ASP A 67 11.75 -9.19 10.54
C ASP A 67 11.49 -7.98 11.47
N PRO A 68 11.99 -8.02 12.72
CA PRO A 68 11.70 -6.98 13.70
C PRO A 68 12.45 -5.67 13.44
N GLU A 69 13.51 -5.66 12.63
CA GLU A 69 14.18 -4.41 12.23
C GLU A 69 13.42 -3.73 11.10
N ALA A 70 12.92 -4.51 10.14
CA ALA A 70 12.06 -4.02 9.09
C ALA A 70 10.73 -3.46 9.63
N GLN A 71 10.14 -4.10 10.64
CA GLN A 71 8.97 -3.55 11.33
C GLN A 71 9.25 -2.17 11.92
N LYS A 72 10.40 -1.97 12.59
CA LYS A 72 10.79 -0.63 13.10
C LYS A 72 10.95 0.40 12.01
N VAL A 73 11.39 -0.02 10.81
CA VAL A 73 11.51 0.86 9.64
C VAL A 73 10.13 1.28 9.16
N ILE A 74 9.16 0.36 9.11
CA ILE A 74 7.75 0.69 8.80
C ILE A 74 7.13 1.59 9.89
N ASP A 75 7.34 1.30 11.18
CA ASP A 75 6.88 2.15 12.28
C ASP A 75 7.46 3.58 12.17
N ALA A 76 8.75 3.70 11.86
CA ALA A 76 9.41 4.99 11.67
C ALA A 76 8.85 5.74 10.44
N PHE A 77 8.48 5.02 9.39
CA PHE A 77 7.82 5.58 8.21
C PHE A 77 6.45 6.15 8.57
N GLU A 78 5.60 5.37 9.24
CA GLU A 78 4.27 5.81 9.67
C GLU A 78 4.36 7.00 10.63
N ALA A 79 5.32 6.99 11.56
CA ALA A 79 5.58 8.12 12.45
C ALA A 79 6.00 9.39 11.70
N ALA A 80 6.81 9.25 10.63
CA ALA A 80 7.20 10.38 9.80
C ALA A 80 6.02 10.97 9.01
N LEU A 81 5.07 10.13 8.57
CA LEU A 81 3.82 10.59 7.94
C LEU A 81 2.89 11.28 8.95
N ALA A 82 2.79 10.75 10.17
CA ALA A 82 1.98 11.34 11.24
C ALA A 82 2.48 12.75 11.66
N GLN A 83 3.77 13.04 11.50
CA GLN A 83 4.31 14.39 11.72
C GLN A 83 3.71 15.42 10.77
N CYS A 84 3.34 15.04 9.54
CA CYS A 84 2.73 15.96 8.58
C CYS A 84 1.35 16.47 9.01
N LYS A 85 0.67 15.73 9.89
CA LYS A 85 -0.64 16.12 10.46
C LYS A 85 -0.53 17.08 11.64
N ASN A 86 0.64 17.13 12.28
CA ASN A 86 0.88 17.88 13.53
C ASN A 86 1.89 19.03 13.36
N GLY A 87 2.29 19.32 12.12
CA GLY A 87 3.32 20.32 11.76
C GLY A 87 2.74 21.63 11.24
#